data_AF-A0A139HKK2-F1
#
_entry.id   AF-A0A139HKK2-F1
#
_cell.length_a   1.000
_cell.length_b   1.000
_cell.length_c   1.000
_cell.angle_alpha   90.00
_cell.angle_beta   90.00
_cell.angle_gamma   90.00
#
_symmetry.space_group_name_H-M   'P 1'
#
loop_
_entity.id
_entity.type
_entity.pdbx_description
1 polymer ?
#
loop_
_entity_poly.entity_id
_entity_poly.type
_entity_poly.pdbx_seq_one_letter_code
_entity_poly.pdbx_strand_id
1 'polypeptide(L)'
;MDLPAESQLGLAMNADYGFDTITFPDQPSPVAIQTQLIGGLSTQEDFWLGTLGLSPINFNCSDPSREVPNFLRSLKDHGHISSVSWGYTADFYANSSTNFGSLTLGGNDTSRFNENTTLTFPFSANVSTDLLVCISPRDKIRDFRELHHY
;
A
#
# COMPACT_ATOMS: atom_id res chain seq x y z
N MET A 1 -18.33 -8.87 3.00
CA MET A 1 -17.63 -7.56 3.09
C MET A 1 -17.06 -7.31 1.72
N ASP A 2 -17.47 -6.21 1.09
CA ASP A 2 -16.99 -5.83 -0.24
C ASP A 2 -15.54 -5.37 -0.15
N LEU A 3 -14.76 -5.71 -1.18
CA LEU A 3 -13.38 -5.23 -1.28
C LEU A 3 -13.35 -3.78 -1.78
N PRO A 4 -12.56 -2.88 -1.14
CA PRO A 4 -12.58 -1.46 -1.48
C PRO A 4 -12.13 -1.13 -2.91
N ALA A 5 -11.22 -1.91 -3.49
CA ALA A 5 -10.65 -1.62 -4.81
C ALA A 5 -11.64 -1.95 -5.95
N GLU A 6 -12.40 -3.03 -5.79
CA GLU A 6 -13.34 -3.57 -6.76
C GLU A 6 -14.67 -2.79 -6.72
N SER A 7 -15.07 -2.35 -5.52
CA SER A 7 -16.19 -1.42 -5.34
C SER A 7 -16.00 -0.11 -6.10
N GLN A 8 -14.77 0.43 -6.12
CA GLN A 8 -14.43 1.66 -6.87
C GLN A 8 -14.50 1.47 -8.39
N LEU A 9 -14.43 0.23 -8.87
CA LEU A 9 -14.57 -0.12 -10.29
C LEU A 9 -16.02 -0.50 -10.66
N GLY A 10 -16.98 -0.35 -9.73
CA GLY A 10 -18.38 -0.73 -9.94
C GLY A 10 -18.62 -2.24 -9.87
N LEU A 11 -17.65 -3.00 -9.36
CA LEU A 11 -17.63 -4.46 -9.31
C LEU A 11 -17.64 -4.91 -7.85
N ALA A 12 -18.51 -4.30 -7.05
CA ALA A 12 -18.71 -4.67 -5.65
C ALA A 12 -19.16 -6.13 -5.58
N MET A 13 -18.26 -6.98 -5.09
CA MET A 13 -18.52 -8.39 -4.88
C MET A 13 -18.13 -8.80 -3.46
N ASN A 14 -18.86 -9.78 -2.94
CA ASN A 14 -18.52 -10.40 -1.68
C ASN A 14 -17.26 -11.26 -1.87
N ALA A 15 -16.24 -11.00 -1.05
CA ALA A 15 -15.12 -11.92 -0.88
C ALA A 15 -15.43 -12.93 0.23
N ASP A 16 -14.99 -14.17 0.03
CA ASP A 16 -14.94 -15.19 1.08
C ASP A 16 -13.57 -15.12 1.76
N TYR A 17 -13.57 -15.08 3.09
CA TYR A 17 -12.33 -14.88 3.85
C TYR A 17 -11.87 -16.18 4.51
N GLY A 18 -10.58 -16.48 4.40
CA GLY A 18 -9.94 -17.64 5.01
C GLY A 18 -8.51 -17.33 5.45
N PHE A 19 -7.93 -18.23 6.24
CA PHE A 19 -6.52 -18.16 6.61
C PHE A 19 -5.71 -19.09 5.73
N ASP A 20 -4.64 -18.57 5.11
CA ASP A 20 -3.70 -19.37 4.32
C ASP A 20 -2.24 -18.89 4.53
N THR A 21 -1.30 -19.56 3.88
CA THR A 21 0.13 -19.22 3.89
C THR A 21 0.51 -18.46 2.62
N ILE A 22 1.17 -17.30 2.77
CA ILE A 22 1.72 -16.53 1.66
C ILE A 22 3.22 -16.81 1.55
N THR A 23 3.71 -17.11 0.34
CA THR A 23 5.14 -17.31 0.07
C THR A 23 5.62 -16.44 -1.07
N PHE A 24 6.84 -15.90 -0.97
CA PHE A 24 7.54 -15.23 -2.07
C PHE A 24 8.62 -16.16 -2.63
N PRO A 25 8.37 -16.85 -3.76
CA PRO A 25 9.22 -17.92 -4.24
C PRO A 25 10.57 -17.43 -4.81
N ASP A 26 10.61 -16.20 -5.34
CA ASP A 26 11.78 -15.67 -6.07
C ASP A 26 12.86 -15.07 -5.16
N GLN A 27 12.90 -15.48 -3.89
CA GLN A 27 13.90 -15.04 -2.92
C GLN A 27 14.88 -16.18 -2.59
N PRO A 28 16.19 -15.92 -2.41
CA PRO A 28 17.19 -16.94 -2.06
C PRO A 28 16.85 -17.75 -0.80
N SER A 29 16.07 -17.14 0.10
CA SER A 29 15.45 -17.79 1.26
C SER A 29 13.96 -17.45 1.23
N PRO A 30 13.10 -18.32 0.69
CA PRO A 30 11.68 -18.06 0.56
C PRO A 30 11.06 -17.80 1.93
N VAL A 31 10.47 -16.62 2.10
CA VAL A 31 9.74 -16.26 3.31
C VAL A 31 8.33 -16.83 3.20
N ALA A 32 7.96 -17.68 4.16
CA ALA A 32 6.61 -18.22 4.29
C ALA A 32 5.93 -17.59 5.50
N ILE A 33 4.83 -16.88 5.23
CA ILE A 33 4.07 -16.15 6.26
C ILE A 33 2.79 -16.94 6.49
N GLN A 34 2.71 -17.57 7.65
CA GLN A 34 1.60 -18.45 8.00
C GLN A 34 0.41 -17.66 8.52
N THR A 35 -0.78 -18.26 8.42
CA THR A 35 -2.02 -17.76 9.04
C THR A 35 -2.36 -16.32 8.65
N GLN A 36 -2.23 -16.00 7.35
CA GLN A 36 -2.63 -14.71 6.80
C GLN A 36 -4.10 -14.74 6.40
N LEU A 37 -4.85 -13.71 6.77
CA LEU A 37 -6.22 -13.53 6.31
C LEU A 37 -6.21 -13.12 4.84
N ILE A 38 -6.85 -13.92 4.00
CA ILE A 38 -6.92 -13.72 2.55
C ILE A 38 -8.39 -13.71 2.15
N GLY A 39 -8.76 -12.75 1.31
CA GLY A 39 -10.05 -12.71 0.64
C GLY A 39 -9.97 -13.43 -0.70
N GLY A 40 -10.73 -14.50 -0.87
CA GLY A 40 -10.95 -15.17 -2.13
C GLY A 40 -12.00 -14.42 -2.94
N LEU A 41 -11.64 -14.03 -4.15
CA LEU A 41 -12.55 -13.47 -5.13
C LEU A 41 -13.20 -14.59 -5.92
N SER A 42 -14.53 -14.73 -5.81
CA SER A 42 -15.31 -15.62 -6.66
C SER A 42 -15.74 -14.89 -7.94
N THR A 43 -14.77 -14.54 -8.79
CA THR A 43 -15.03 -13.96 -10.11
C THR A 43 -15.11 -15.07 -11.14
N GLN A 44 -16.14 -15.08 -12.00
CA GLN A 44 -16.19 -16.09 -13.07
C GLN A 44 -15.19 -15.80 -14.19
N GLU A 45 -14.94 -14.56 -14.64
CA GLU A 45 -14.05 -14.34 -15.80
C GLU A 45 -13.26 -13.00 -15.85
N ASP A 46 -13.38 -12.09 -14.87
CA ASP A 46 -12.97 -10.69 -15.10
C ASP A 46 -11.59 -10.26 -14.56
N PHE A 47 -10.90 -11.08 -13.75
CA PHE A 47 -9.65 -10.67 -13.12
C PHE A 47 -8.58 -11.77 -13.07
N TRP A 48 -7.39 -11.43 -13.58
CA TRP A 48 -6.17 -12.25 -13.47
C TRP A 48 -5.21 -11.74 -12.38
N LEU A 49 -5.56 -10.65 -11.70
CA LEU A 49 -4.71 -9.94 -10.74
C LEU A 49 -5.42 -9.83 -9.39
N GLY A 50 -4.68 -10.06 -8.30
CA GLY A 50 -5.13 -9.80 -6.95
C GLY A 50 -4.54 -8.51 -6.39
N THR A 51 -4.97 -8.14 -5.18
CA THR A 51 -4.42 -7.00 -4.44
C THR A 51 -3.65 -7.48 -3.21
N LEU A 52 -2.52 -6.85 -2.93
CA LEU A 52 -1.77 -7.05 -1.69
C LEU A 52 -1.90 -5.79 -0.83
N GLY A 53 -2.60 -5.90 0.30
CA GLY A 53 -2.76 -4.80 1.24
C GLY A 53 -1.46 -4.49 1.98
N LEU A 54 -0.96 -3.26 1.85
CA LEU A 54 0.27 -2.77 2.51
C LEU A 54 -0.01 -1.71 3.57
N SER A 55 -1.21 -1.72 4.14
CA SER A 55 -1.56 -0.80 5.23
C SER A 55 -0.69 -1.09 6.46
N PRO A 56 -0.09 -0.06 7.10
CA PRO A 56 0.54 -0.22 8.40
C PRO A 56 -0.49 -0.38 9.54
N ILE A 57 -1.78 -0.10 9.28
CA ILE A 57 -2.87 -0.19 10.26
C ILE A 57 -3.46 -1.61 10.24
N ASN A 58 -3.73 -2.18 11.43
CA ASN A 58 -4.30 -3.52 11.55
C ASN A 58 -5.70 -3.59 10.91
N PHE A 59 -6.06 -4.78 10.41
CA PHE A 59 -7.38 -5.02 9.86
C PHE A 59 -8.37 -5.32 10.99
N ASN A 60 -9.36 -4.47 11.17
CA ASN A 60 -10.45 -4.71 12.13
C ASN A 60 -11.58 -5.45 11.44
N CYS A 61 -11.70 -6.76 11.72
CA CYS A 61 -12.95 -7.47 11.48
C CYS A 61 -14.00 -7.01 12.49
N SER A 62 -15.29 -7.11 12.13
CA SER A 62 -16.44 -6.67 12.93
C SER A 62 -16.54 -7.30 14.35
N ASP A 63 -15.67 -8.25 14.68
CA ASP A 63 -15.51 -8.81 16.01
C ASP A 63 -14.29 -8.17 16.71
N PRO A 64 -14.49 -7.21 17.64
CA PRO A 64 -13.41 -6.55 18.36
C PRO A 64 -12.62 -7.48 19.29
N SER A 65 -13.03 -8.74 19.47
CA SER A 65 -12.28 -9.74 20.24
C SER A 65 -11.20 -10.48 19.43
N ARG A 66 -11.15 -10.29 18.11
CA ARG A 66 -10.15 -10.88 17.22
C ARG A 66 -9.49 -9.81 16.35
N GLU A 67 -8.48 -9.14 16.89
CA GLU A 67 -7.52 -8.42 16.05
C GLU A 67 -6.82 -9.44 15.15
N VAL A 68 -6.99 -9.30 13.84
CA VAL A 68 -6.26 -10.08 12.86
C VAL A 68 -5.08 -9.22 12.40
N PRO A 69 -3.82 -9.65 12.64
CA PRO A 69 -2.66 -8.88 12.22
C PRO A 69 -2.67 -8.72 10.70
N ASN A 70 -2.40 -7.51 10.21
CA ASN A 70 -2.21 -7.30 8.79
C ASN A 70 -0.91 -7.99 8.31
N PHE A 71 -0.71 -8.01 7.00
CA PHE A 71 0.44 -8.63 6.35
C PHE A 71 1.80 -8.13 6.88
N LEU A 72 1.98 -6.81 7.00
CA LEU A 72 3.23 -6.20 7.48
C LEU A 72 3.47 -6.50 8.96
N ARG A 73 2.41 -6.50 9.78
CA ARG A 73 2.45 -6.86 11.19
C ARG A 73 2.91 -8.31 11.35
N SER A 74 2.31 -9.21 10.59
CA SER A 74 2.67 -10.62 10.58
C SER A 74 4.14 -10.84 10.22
N LEU A 75 4.64 -10.16 9.18
CA LEU A 75 6.06 -10.20 8.82
C LEU A 75 6.97 -9.74 9.96
N LYS A 76 6.60 -8.64 10.64
CA LYS A 76 7.41 -8.09 11.74
C LYS A 76 7.39 -9.01 12.95
N ASP A 77 6.23 -9.53 13.33
CA ASP A 77 6.07 -10.37 14.50
C ASP A 77 6.79 -11.73 14.34
N HIS A 78 6.91 -12.23 13.11
CA HIS A 78 7.73 -13.41 12.78
C HIS A 78 9.22 -13.09 12.52
N GLY A 79 9.64 -11.83 12.67
CA GLY A 79 11.04 -11.41 12.55
C GLY A 79 11.59 -11.31 11.13
N HIS A 80 10.73 -11.31 10.11
CA HIS A 80 11.14 -11.18 8.71
C HIS A 80 11.46 -9.73 8.30
N ILE A 81 10.89 -8.74 8.99
CA ILE A 81 11.17 -7.32 8.78
C ILE A 81 11.38 -6.61 10.13
N SER A 82 12.19 -5.57 10.15
CA SER A 82 12.50 -4.80 11.36
C SER A 82 11.47 -3.71 11.69
N SER A 83 10.62 -3.34 10.72
CA SER A 83 9.65 -2.24 10.83
C SER A 83 8.37 -2.55 10.03
N VAL A 84 7.22 -2.02 10.44
CA VAL A 84 5.95 -2.07 9.67
C VAL A 84 5.89 -0.96 8.61
N SER A 85 6.99 -0.77 7.89
CA SER A 85 7.13 0.23 6.82
C SER A 85 7.46 -0.45 5.50
N TRP A 86 7.24 0.25 4.40
CA TRP A 86 7.61 -0.21 3.08
C TRP A 86 8.02 0.97 2.19
N GLY A 87 8.79 0.67 1.15
CA GLY A 87 9.24 1.62 0.16
C GLY A 87 8.92 1.10 -1.23
N TYR A 88 8.35 1.95 -2.08
CA TYR A 88 8.01 1.61 -3.45
C TYR A 88 8.78 2.53 -4.41
N THR A 89 9.48 1.93 -5.36
CA THR A 89 10.07 2.63 -6.50
C THR A 89 9.30 2.20 -7.74
N ALA A 90 8.56 3.13 -8.33
CA ALA A 90 7.91 2.90 -9.61
C ALA A 90 8.97 2.75 -10.71
N ASP A 91 8.63 1.98 -11.73
CA ASP A 91 9.48 1.86 -12.91
C ASP A 91 9.41 3.12 -13.79
N PHE A 92 10.45 3.36 -14.58
CA PHE A 92 10.50 4.40 -15.59
C PHE A 92 10.44 3.78 -16.99
N TYR A 93 9.34 4.01 -17.70
CA TYR A 93 9.16 3.52 -19.07
C TYR A 93 9.99 4.36 -20.05
N ALA A 94 11.30 4.10 -20.12
CA ALA A 94 12.16 4.64 -21.17
C ALA A 94 12.98 3.53 -21.81
N ASN A 95 12.39 2.90 -22.83
CA ASN A 95 13.00 2.10 -23.91
C ASN A 95 14.23 1.22 -23.57
N SER A 96 14.41 0.84 -22.30
CA SER A 96 15.53 0.05 -21.81
C SER A 96 14.96 -1.00 -20.87
N SER A 97 15.09 -2.25 -21.28
CA SER A 97 14.47 -3.44 -20.72
C SER A 97 15.09 -3.91 -19.39
N THR A 98 15.56 -3.00 -18.53
CA THR A 98 16.46 -3.37 -17.41
C THR A 98 16.12 -2.78 -16.06
N ASN A 99 15.17 -1.84 -15.98
CA ASN A 99 14.69 -1.36 -14.70
C ASN A 99 13.28 -1.91 -14.52
N PHE A 100 13.06 -2.63 -13.42
CA PHE A 100 11.73 -2.97 -12.96
C PHE A 100 11.47 -2.16 -11.69
N GLY A 101 10.21 -1.86 -11.43
CA GLY A 101 9.80 -1.29 -10.15
C GLY A 101 10.17 -2.22 -8.99
N SER A 102 10.37 -1.66 -7.81
CA SER A 102 10.72 -2.43 -6.61
C SER A 102 9.80 -2.10 -5.45
N LEU A 103 9.54 -3.12 -4.63
CA LEU A 103 8.88 -3.01 -3.34
C LEU A 103 9.84 -3.55 -2.27
N THR A 104 10.19 -2.70 -1.32
CA THR A 104 11.01 -3.04 -0.16
C THR A 104 10.11 -3.11 1.07
N LEU A 105 10.05 -4.25 1.75
CA LEU A 105 9.32 -4.41 3.00
C LEU A 105 10.27 -4.23 4.19
N GLY A 106 9.83 -3.54 5.24
CA GLY A 106 10.65 -3.24 6.41
C GLY A 106 11.47 -1.97 6.36
N GLY A 107 11.35 -1.17 5.29
CA GLY A 107 12.20 0.01 5.10
C GLY A 107 12.14 0.55 3.67
N ASN A 108 13.26 1.08 3.20
CA ASN A 108 13.44 1.56 1.83
C ASN A 108 14.77 1.07 1.25
N ASP A 109 14.91 1.15 -0.07
CA ASP A 109 16.17 0.88 -0.78
C ASP A 109 16.83 2.22 -1.13
N THR A 110 17.86 2.61 -0.37
CA THR A 110 18.56 3.89 -0.54
C THR A 110 19.33 4.00 -1.87
N SER A 111 19.55 2.87 -2.57
CA SER A 111 20.14 2.90 -3.92
C SER A 111 19.17 3.45 -4.98
N ARG A 112 17.89 3.61 -4.64
CA ARG A 112 16.82 4.01 -5.57
C ARG A 112 16.43 5.49 -5.51
N PHE A 113 16.98 6.26 -4.58
CA PHE A 113 16.65 7.68 -4.44
C PHE A 113 17.83 8.49 -3.87
N ASN A 114 17.77 9.82 -4.01
CA ASN A 114 18.75 10.72 -3.42
C ASN A 114 18.24 11.23 -2.08
N GLU A 115 18.91 10.84 -0.99
CA GLU A 115 18.58 11.26 0.38
C GLU A 115 18.59 12.79 0.55
N ASN A 116 19.46 13.51 -0.18
CA ASN A 116 19.55 14.97 -0.09
C ASN A 116 18.33 15.70 -0.67
N THR A 117 17.55 15.02 -1.52
CA THR A 117 16.32 15.56 -2.12
C THR A 117 15.08 14.87 -1.56
N THR A 118 15.21 14.09 -0.49
CA THR A 118 14.11 13.37 0.13
C THR A 118 13.28 14.31 1.00
N LEU A 119 11.96 14.22 0.87
CA LEU A 119 11.01 14.96 1.70
C LEU A 119 10.30 13.99 2.64
N THR A 120 10.08 14.40 3.88
CA THR A 120 9.33 13.63 4.88
C THR A 120 8.13 14.42 5.32
N PHE A 121 6.96 13.79 5.26
CA PHE A 121 5.70 14.36 5.70
C PHE A 121 5.09 13.46 6.78
N PRO A 122 4.57 14.02 7.87
CA PRO A 122 3.77 13.23 8.80
C PRO A 122 2.46 12.82 8.12
N PHE A 123 1.99 11.60 8.41
CA PHE A 123 0.63 11.21 8.04
C PHE A 123 -0.41 12.01 8.83
N SER A 124 -1.61 12.10 8.26
CA SER A 124 -2.77 12.66 8.94
C SER A 124 -3.05 11.92 10.25
N ALA A 125 -3.50 12.66 11.26
CA ALA A 125 -3.98 12.07 12.51
C ALA A 125 -5.31 11.30 12.34
N ASN A 126 -5.98 11.43 11.19
CA ASN A 126 -7.20 10.69 10.91
C ASN A 126 -6.90 9.23 10.55
N VAL A 127 -7.19 8.33 11.48
CA VAL A 127 -7.02 6.88 11.32
C VAL A 127 -8.04 6.22 10.39
N SER A 128 -9.09 6.93 9.96
CA SER A 128 -10.10 6.38 9.04
C SER A 128 -9.64 6.34 7.58
N THR A 129 -8.53 7.01 7.27
CA THR A 129 -7.96 7.09 5.92
C THR A 129 -6.47 6.77 6.01
N ASP A 130 -6.08 5.67 5.41
CA ASP A 130 -4.69 5.25 5.43
C ASP A 130 -3.82 6.12 4.51
N LEU A 131 -2.53 6.26 4.86
CA LEU A 131 -1.48 6.95 4.10
C LEU A 131 -1.80 8.39 3.65
N LEU A 132 -2.74 9.07 4.32
CA LEU A 132 -3.13 10.43 3.97
C LEU A 132 -2.06 11.44 4.37
N VAL A 133 -1.62 12.28 3.43
CA VAL A 133 -0.71 13.41 3.67
C VAL A 133 -1.36 14.72 3.24
N CYS A 134 -1.05 15.80 3.96
CA CYS A 134 -1.53 17.13 3.62
C CYS A 134 -0.49 17.88 2.79
N ILE A 135 -0.89 18.31 1.59
CA ILE A 135 -0.05 19.14 0.71
C ILE A 135 -0.67 20.54 0.68
N SER A 136 0.14 21.57 0.89
CA SER A 136 -0.29 22.96 0.78
C SER A 136 0.53 23.68 -0.28
N PRO A 137 -0.10 24.49 -1.16
CA PRO A 137 0.61 25.34 -2.10
C PRO A 137 1.53 26.31 -1.37
N ARG A 138 2.70 26.60 -1.95
CA ARG A 138 3.67 27.50 -1.33
C ARG A 138 3.34 28.99 -1.48
N ASP A 139 2.38 29.36 -2.32
CA ASP A 139 1.99 30.77 -2.51
C ASP A 139 0.48 30.92 -2.70
N LYS A 140 -0.10 31.92 -2.03
CA LYS A 140 -1.46 32.41 -2.32
C LYS A 140 -1.50 32.85 -3.80
N ILE A 141 -2.40 32.28 -4.58
CA ILE A 141 -2.80 32.83 -5.88
C ILE A 141 -3.16 34.30 -5.64
N ARG A 142 -2.34 35.22 -6.15
CA ARG A 142 -2.72 36.63 -6.25
C ARG A 142 -3.97 36.68 -7.13
N ASP A 143 -5.05 37.18 -6.57
CA ASP A 143 -6.35 37.30 -7.22
C ASP A 143 -6.19 38.12 -8.52
N PHE A 144 -6.55 37.54 -9.66
CA PHE A 144 -6.42 38.16 -10.98
C PHE A 144 -7.48 39.26 -11.26
N ARG A 145 -8.18 39.73 -10.22
CA ARG A 145 -9.30 40.67 -10.35
C ARG A 145 -8.93 42.15 -10.42
N GLU A 146 -7.65 42.52 -10.44
CA GLU A 146 -7.22 43.94 -10.51
C GLU A 146 -6.60 44.40 -11.85
N LEU A 147 -6.89 43.74 -12.98
CA LEU A 147 -6.34 44.16 -14.30
C LEU A 147 -7.37 44.69 -15.31
N HIS A 148 -8.57 45.08 -14.88
CA HIS A 148 -9.55 45.74 -15.75
C HIS A 148 -10.00 47.10 -15.20
N HIS A 149 -9.06 48.01 -14.99
CA HIS A 149 -9.31 49.45 -15.03
C HIS A 149 -8.07 50.17 -15.57
N TYR A 150 -7.99 50.31 -16.89
CA TYR A 150 -7.71 51.58 -17.59
C TYR A 150 -7.89 51.40 -19.10
#